data_AF-A0AAV5EDJ1-F1
#
_entry.id   AF-A0AAV5EDJ1-F1
#
_cell.length_a   1.000
_cell.length_b   1.000
_cell.length_c   1.000
_cell.angle_alpha   90.00
_cell.angle_beta   90.00
_cell.angle_gamma   90.00
#
_symmetry.space_group_name_H-M   'P 1'
#
loop_
_entity.id
_entity.type
_entity.pdbx_description
1 polymer ?
#
loop_
_entity_poly.entity_id
_entity_poly.type
_entity_poly.pdbx_seq_one_letter_code
_entity_poly.pdbx_strand_id
1 'polypeptide(L)'
;MAGSGQAAVSFLTKVAKVAAGVGVAASAVSTSLYTVDGGERAVIFDRFRGVLPDTVGEGTHFRVPFLQKPFHFDIRTRPHSFSSNSGTKDLQMVSLTLRVLSRPDTERLPEIFTSLGLEYDDKVLPSIGNEVLKAVVAQFNADQLLTERPQVSALVADSLRRRARASSTSSLRTSPSPTSPTALSSRRPSRRSRSRSRRPSAPSSSSPAPSRRGAPPSSALRERARPRASSLRPPPPLATA
;
A
#
# COMPACT_ATOMS: atom_id res chain seq x y z
N MET A 1 -53.53 18.51 54.23
CA MET A 1 -52.14 18.88 53.84
C MET A 1 -51.86 18.37 52.41
N ALA A 2 -52.46 18.98 51.37
CA ALA A 2 -52.41 18.43 50.00
C ALA A 2 -51.48 19.17 49.01
N GLY A 3 -51.02 20.39 49.33
CA GLY A 3 -50.26 21.23 48.39
C GLY A 3 -48.75 20.96 48.27
N SER A 4 -48.14 20.33 49.28
CA SER A 4 -46.67 20.15 49.32
C SER A 4 -46.14 19.18 48.27
N GLY A 5 -46.87 18.08 47.99
CA GLY A 5 -46.47 17.08 46.99
C GLY A 5 -46.42 17.64 45.56
N GLN A 6 -47.45 18.40 45.15
CA GLN A 6 -47.47 19.01 43.82
C GLN A 6 -46.41 20.10 43.63
N ALA A 7 -46.09 20.87 44.68
CA ALA A 7 -44.99 21.83 44.66
C ALA A 7 -43.63 21.13 44.47
N ALA A 8 -43.38 20.04 45.19
CA ALA A 8 -42.15 19.25 45.07
C ALA A 8 -41.98 18.62 43.67
N VAL A 9 -43.04 18.01 43.12
CA VAL A 9 -43.02 17.44 41.75
C VAL A 9 -42.79 18.53 40.69
N SER A 10 -43.41 19.71 40.85
CA SER A 10 -43.22 20.85 39.95
C SER A 10 -41.80 21.41 40.01
N PHE A 11 -41.20 21.47 41.19
CA PHE A 11 -39.80 21.86 41.38
C PHE A 11 -38.85 20.84 40.73
N LEU A 12 -39.02 19.55 41.02
CA LEU A 12 -38.24 18.46 40.41
C LEU A 12 -38.30 18.52 38.87
N THR A 13 -39.48 18.74 38.30
CA THR A 13 -39.67 18.83 36.84
C THR A 13 -38.95 20.04 36.23
N LYS A 14 -38.93 21.19 36.94
CA LYS A 14 -38.16 22.38 36.50
C LYS A 14 -36.66 22.12 36.56
N VAL A 15 -36.16 21.54 37.66
CA VAL A 15 -34.74 21.18 37.83
C VAL A 15 -34.32 20.15 36.77
N ALA A 16 -35.12 19.13 36.51
CA ALA A 16 -34.85 18.12 35.48
C ALA A 16 -34.77 18.74 34.07
N LYS A 17 -35.66 19.67 33.72
CA LYS A 17 -35.61 20.39 32.44
C LYS A 17 -34.36 21.27 32.30
N VAL A 18 -33.98 21.98 33.36
CA VAL A 18 -32.76 22.80 33.38
C VAL A 18 -31.51 21.90 33.27
N ALA A 19 -31.44 20.82 34.04
CA ALA A 19 -30.34 19.87 34.01
C ALA A 19 -30.19 19.20 32.62
N ALA A 20 -31.30 18.81 31.98
CA ALA A 20 -31.31 18.29 30.63
C ALA A 20 -30.82 19.33 29.60
N GLY A 21 -31.30 20.57 29.69
CA GLY A 21 -30.86 21.66 28.82
C GLY A 21 -29.36 21.96 28.94
N VAL A 22 -28.84 22.04 30.17
CA VAL A 22 -27.41 22.23 30.44
C VAL A 22 -26.59 21.03 29.95
N GLY A 23 -27.06 19.80 30.16
CA GLY A 23 -26.40 18.58 29.69
C GLY A 23 -26.28 18.53 28.16
N VAL A 24 -27.36 18.88 27.44
CA VAL A 24 -27.33 18.97 25.97
C VAL A 24 -26.40 20.08 25.49
N ALA A 25 -26.43 21.27 26.12
CA ALA A 25 -25.56 22.38 25.76
C ALA A 25 -24.07 22.05 25.99
N ALA A 26 -23.72 21.47 27.15
CA ALA A 26 -22.36 21.06 27.47
C ALA A 26 -21.85 19.96 26.52
N SER A 27 -22.70 18.98 26.19
CA SER A 27 -22.39 17.93 25.20
C SER A 27 -22.18 18.51 23.81
N ALA A 28 -23.00 19.48 23.38
CA ALA A 28 -22.85 20.16 22.11
C ALA A 28 -21.52 20.92 22.02
N VAL A 29 -21.18 21.74 23.03
CA VAL A 29 -19.89 22.46 23.10
C VAL A 29 -18.71 21.50 23.08
N SER A 30 -18.74 20.46 23.92
CA SER A 30 -17.69 19.44 23.99
C SER A 30 -17.46 18.74 22.64
N THR A 31 -18.53 18.37 21.94
CA THR A 31 -18.45 17.72 20.61
C THR A 31 -17.96 18.69 19.51
N SER A 32 -18.22 19.99 19.68
CA SER A 32 -17.86 21.06 18.72
C SER A 32 -16.40 21.49 18.83
N LEU A 33 -15.72 21.22 19.94
CA LEU A 33 -14.29 21.50 20.08
C LEU A 33 -13.48 20.31 19.55
N TYR A 34 -12.37 20.61 18.87
CA TYR A 34 -11.33 19.64 18.53
C TYR A 34 -9.96 20.33 18.58
N THR A 35 -8.91 19.55 18.84
CA THR A 35 -7.54 20.08 18.90
C THR A 35 -6.71 19.43 17.80
N VAL A 36 -5.84 20.22 17.18
CA VAL A 36 -4.82 19.79 16.22
C VAL A 36 -3.47 19.85 16.92
N ASP A 37 -2.76 18.74 16.97
CA ASP A 37 -1.49 18.62 17.67
C ASP A 37 -0.34 19.30 16.91
N GLY A 38 0.71 19.67 17.65
CA GLY A 38 1.88 20.35 17.10
C GLY A 38 2.61 19.50 16.05
N GLY A 39 2.74 20.03 14.84
CA GLY A 39 3.29 19.29 13.70
C GLY A 39 2.29 18.39 12.96
N GLU A 40 0.98 18.54 13.22
CA GLU A 40 -0.10 18.13 12.32
C GLU A 40 -0.76 19.35 11.64
N ARG A 41 -1.56 19.08 10.61
CA ARG A 41 -2.60 20.01 10.13
C ARG A 41 -3.90 19.27 9.89
N ALA A 42 -5.02 19.95 10.10
CA ALA A 42 -6.34 19.40 9.81
C ALA A 42 -6.91 19.96 8.50
N VAL A 43 -7.40 19.06 7.65
CA VAL A 43 -8.28 19.39 6.51
C VAL A 43 -9.71 19.17 6.95
N ILE A 44 -10.57 20.20 6.84
CA ILE A 44 -11.99 20.07 7.20
C ILE A 44 -12.79 19.59 5.98
N PHE A 45 -13.58 18.53 6.17
CA PHE A 45 -14.65 18.14 5.27
C PHE A 45 -16.00 18.61 5.82
N ASP A 46 -16.69 19.44 5.05
CA ASP A 46 -18.07 19.89 5.26
C ASP A 46 -19.02 19.03 4.42
N ARG A 47 -20.10 18.52 5.03
CA ARG A 47 -21.10 17.68 4.34
C ARG A 47 -21.78 18.37 3.15
N PHE A 48 -21.93 19.69 3.16
CA PHE A 48 -22.58 20.44 2.08
C PHE A 48 -21.59 20.97 1.03
N ARG A 49 -20.43 21.48 1.47
CA ARG A 49 -19.44 22.13 0.58
C ARG A 49 -18.32 21.20 0.12
N GLY A 50 -18.18 20.03 0.73
CA GLY A 50 -17.05 19.13 0.50
C GLY A 50 -15.81 19.56 1.29
N VAL A 51 -14.63 19.34 0.72
CA VAL A 51 -13.35 19.71 1.35
C VAL A 51 -13.16 21.23 1.29
N LEU A 52 -12.89 21.86 2.44
CA LEU A 52 -12.54 23.29 2.47
C LEU A 52 -11.13 23.52 1.90
N PRO A 53 -10.90 24.62 1.16
CA PRO A 53 -9.62 24.92 0.52
C PRO A 53 -8.56 25.43 1.50
N ASP A 54 -8.93 25.73 2.74
CA ASP A 54 -8.01 26.22 3.78
C ASP A 54 -7.60 25.08 4.73
N THR A 55 -6.39 25.18 5.29
CA THR A 55 -5.82 24.17 6.18
C THR A 55 -5.68 24.70 7.59
N VAL A 56 -6.25 23.96 8.53
CA VAL A 56 -6.26 24.35 9.93
C VAL A 56 -4.95 23.93 10.57
N GLY A 57 -4.23 24.90 11.13
CA GLY A 57 -3.00 24.70 11.87
C GLY A 57 -3.22 24.09 13.26
N GLU A 58 -2.13 23.96 14.02
CA GLU A 58 -2.14 23.53 15.42
C GLU A 58 -3.05 24.39 16.32
N GLY A 59 -3.49 23.82 17.45
CA GLY A 59 -4.35 24.47 18.45
C GLY A 59 -5.77 23.93 18.51
N THR A 60 -6.59 24.51 19.40
CA THR A 60 -8.00 24.12 19.57
C THR A 60 -8.91 24.96 18.67
N HIS A 61 -9.69 24.27 17.85
CA HIS A 61 -10.57 24.85 16.84
C HIS A 61 -12.02 24.42 17.07
N PHE A 62 -12.94 25.22 16.53
CA PHE A 62 -14.37 24.95 16.60
C PHE A 62 -14.85 24.34 15.27
N ARG A 63 -15.57 23.22 15.35
CA ARG A 63 -16.27 22.57 14.23
C ARG A 63 -17.76 22.49 14.53
N VAL A 64 -18.58 22.53 13.48
CA VAL A 64 -20.00 22.20 13.62
C VAL A 64 -20.17 20.67 13.70
N PRO A 65 -20.65 20.11 14.82
CA PRO A 65 -20.83 18.67 14.96
C PRO A 65 -21.84 18.15 13.94
N PHE A 66 -21.70 16.88 13.54
CA PHE A 66 -22.42 16.21 12.44
C PHE A 66 -22.15 16.76 11.03
N LEU A 67 -21.95 18.07 10.87
CA LEU A 67 -21.72 18.71 9.57
C LEU A 67 -20.25 18.65 9.13
N GLN A 68 -19.33 18.93 10.06
CA GLN A 68 -17.90 19.04 9.78
C GLN A 68 -17.09 17.90 10.40
N LYS A 69 -16.23 17.28 9.60
CA LYS A 69 -15.28 16.25 10.00
C LYS A 69 -13.84 16.72 9.73
N PRO A 70 -13.02 16.95 10.76
CA PRO A 70 -11.59 17.17 10.58
C PRO A 70 -10.89 15.86 10.18
N PHE A 71 -9.91 15.95 9.29
CA PHE A 71 -8.98 14.90 8.93
C PHE A 71 -7.56 15.37 9.22
N HIS A 72 -6.86 14.62 10.06
CA HIS A 72 -5.54 14.96 10.57
C HIS A 72 -4.45 14.45 9.63
N PHE A 73 -3.48 15.31 9.33
CA PHE A 73 -2.32 15.03 8.48
C PHE A 73 -1.03 15.36 9.23
N ASP A 74 -0.18 14.35 9.39
CA ASP A 74 1.19 14.56 9.85
C ASP A 74 2.00 15.30 8.76
N ILE A 75 2.50 16.50 9.10
CA ILE A 75 3.31 17.33 8.20
C ILE A 75 4.82 17.15 8.42
N ARG A 76 5.22 16.23 9.31
CA ARG A 76 6.61 15.90 9.60
C ARG A 76 7.23 15.10 8.45
N THR A 77 8.55 15.15 8.37
CA THR A 77 9.30 14.38 7.37
C THR A 77 9.34 12.90 7.76
N ARG A 78 8.66 12.05 7.01
CA ARG A 78 8.60 10.61 7.24
C ARG A 78 9.47 9.83 6.24
N PRO A 79 10.24 8.83 6.71
CA PRO A 79 11.06 7.99 5.83
C PRO A 79 10.21 6.90 5.17
N HIS A 80 10.25 6.85 3.84
CA HIS A 80 9.62 5.80 3.05
C HIS A 80 10.71 5.00 2.32
N SER A 81 10.66 3.68 2.43
CA SER A 81 11.58 2.78 1.73
C SER A 81 10.83 1.76 0.92
N PHE A 82 11.14 1.68 -0.37
CA PHE A 82 10.55 0.72 -1.31
C PHE A 82 11.65 0.09 -2.16
N SER A 83 11.43 -1.16 -2.55
CA SER A 83 12.31 -1.90 -3.44
C SER A 83 11.63 -2.16 -4.80
N SER A 84 12.44 -2.17 -5.86
CA SER A 84 11.99 -2.40 -7.22
C SER A 84 12.98 -3.27 -7.98
N ASN A 85 12.48 -4.26 -8.70
CA ASN A 85 13.26 -5.04 -9.65
C ASN A 85 13.16 -4.39 -11.03
N SER A 86 14.29 -4.01 -11.62
CA SER A 86 14.37 -3.28 -12.89
C SER A 86 15.42 -3.88 -13.81
N GLY A 87 15.16 -3.84 -15.13
CA GLY A 87 16.16 -4.17 -16.14
C GLY A 87 17.11 -3.00 -16.35
N THR A 88 18.41 -3.29 -16.34
CA THR A 88 19.48 -2.35 -16.70
C THR A 88 19.63 -2.24 -18.23
N LYS A 89 20.46 -1.30 -18.68
CA LYS A 89 20.77 -1.11 -20.10
C LYS A 89 21.38 -2.34 -20.78
N ASP A 90 22.15 -3.15 -20.03
CA ASP A 90 22.73 -4.42 -20.51
C ASP A 90 21.77 -5.62 -20.36
N LEU A 91 20.46 -5.36 -20.18
CA LEU A 91 19.41 -6.37 -19.97
C LEU A 91 19.56 -7.25 -18.71
N GLN A 92 20.47 -6.89 -17.79
CA GLN A 92 20.59 -7.56 -16.50
C GLN A 92 19.49 -7.08 -15.54
N MET A 93 18.86 -8.00 -14.81
CA MET A 93 17.85 -7.69 -13.80
C MET A 93 18.50 -7.35 -12.47
N VAL A 94 18.22 -6.16 -11.93
CA VAL A 94 18.77 -5.68 -10.66
C VAL A 94 17.64 -5.25 -9.73
N SER A 95 17.69 -5.72 -8.48
CA SER A 95 16.81 -5.29 -7.41
C SER A 95 17.45 -4.13 -6.64
N LEU A 96 16.78 -2.98 -6.60
CA LEU A 96 17.25 -1.77 -5.93
C LEU A 96 16.27 -1.35 -4.84
N THR A 97 16.79 -0.93 -3.69
CA THR A 97 16.00 -0.37 -2.58
C THR A 97 16.33 1.11 -2.45
N LEU A 98 15.32 1.97 -2.60
CA LEU A 98 15.42 3.41 -2.38
C LEU A 98 14.82 3.75 -1.01
N ARG A 99 15.45 4.67 -0.27
CA ARG A 99 14.89 5.32 0.92
C ARG A 99 14.77 6.81 0.64
N VAL A 100 13.56 7.34 0.73
CA VAL A 100 13.23 8.76 0.49
C VAL A 100 12.70 9.35 1.78
N LEU A 101 13.12 10.57 2.10
CA LEU A 101 12.50 11.40 3.12
C LEU A 101 11.49 12.32 2.43
N SER A 102 10.22 12.21 2.78
CA SER A 102 9.13 13.00 2.19
C SER A 102 8.31 13.68 3.28
N ARG A 103 7.73 14.84 2.94
CA ARG A 103 6.72 15.55 3.72
C ARG A 103 5.67 16.12 2.73
N PRO A 104 4.39 16.23 3.11
CA PRO A 104 3.41 16.91 2.29
C PRO A 104 3.67 18.41 2.26
N ASP A 105 3.14 19.09 1.25
CA ASP A 105 3.08 20.55 1.22
C ASP A 105 1.84 21.01 1.98
N THR A 106 2.02 21.89 2.97
CA THR A 106 0.95 22.33 3.86
C THR A 106 -0.14 23.12 3.15
N GLU A 107 0.19 23.85 2.09
CA GLU A 107 -0.79 24.65 1.33
C GLU A 107 -1.70 23.78 0.45
N ARG A 108 -1.21 22.61 0.03
CA ARG A 108 -1.89 21.71 -0.91
C ARG A 108 -2.53 20.48 -0.27
N LEU A 109 -2.56 20.39 1.06
CA LEU A 109 -3.24 19.29 1.77
C LEU A 109 -4.70 19.05 1.32
N PRO A 110 -5.53 20.07 1.00
CA PRO A 110 -6.89 19.85 0.51
C PRO A 110 -6.92 19.19 -0.88
N GLU A 111 -6.02 19.59 -1.78
CA GLU A 111 -5.84 18.98 -3.10
C GLU A 111 -5.33 17.53 -2.98
N ILE A 112 -4.36 17.28 -2.09
CA ILE A 112 -3.83 15.94 -1.81
C ILE A 112 -4.93 15.04 -1.24
N PHE A 113 -5.71 15.53 -0.26
CA PHE A 113 -6.78 14.75 0.36
C PHE A 113 -7.91 14.40 -0.64
N THR A 114 -8.33 15.37 -1.46
CA THR A 114 -9.38 15.13 -2.47
C THR A 114 -8.95 14.19 -3.60
N SER A 115 -7.68 14.23 -4.01
CA SER A 115 -7.16 13.43 -5.13
C SER A 115 -6.62 12.05 -4.73
N LEU A 116 -6.03 11.91 -3.54
CA LEU A 116 -5.28 10.71 -3.12
C LEU A 116 -5.82 10.06 -1.82
N GLY A 117 -6.58 10.80 -1.02
CA GLY A 117 -7.08 10.37 0.30
C GLY A 117 -6.07 10.62 1.43
N LEU A 118 -6.27 9.94 2.57
CA LEU A 118 -5.35 10.03 3.71
C LEU A 118 -4.04 9.27 3.46
N GLU A 119 -4.12 8.08 2.87
CA GLU A 119 -2.97 7.21 2.60
C GLU A 119 -2.31 7.57 1.25
N TYR A 120 -2.03 8.86 1.05
CA TYR A 120 -1.47 9.40 -0.19
C TYR A 120 0.00 8.95 -0.38
N ASP A 121 0.72 8.82 0.72
CA ASP A 121 2.11 8.42 0.84
C ASP A 121 2.33 6.96 0.40
N ASP A 122 1.59 6.02 1.00
CA ASP A 122 1.67 4.59 0.72
C ASP A 122 1.24 4.24 -0.72
N LYS A 123 0.32 5.02 -1.31
CA LYS A 123 -0.17 4.78 -2.68
C LYS A 123 0.71 5.43 -3.74
N VAL A 124 1.12 6.69 -3.55
CA VAL A 124 1.78 7.46 -4.61
C VAL A 124 3.29 7.33 -4.60
N LEU A 125 3.95 7.30 -3.42
CA LEU A 125 5.40 7.24 -3.35
C LEU A 125 5.99 5.96 -3.97
N PRO A 126 5.43 4.75 -3.73
CA PRO A 126 5.90 3.53 -4.40
C PRO A 126 5.56 3.51 -5.89
N SER A 127 4.42 4.10 -6.31
CA SER A 127 4.00 4.15 -7.71
C SER A 127 4.97 5.00 -8.55
N ILE A 128 5.15 6.27 -8.17
CA ILE A 128 6.11 7.19 -8.80
C ILE A 128 7.54 6.69 -8.63
N GLY A 129 7.85 6.13 -7.46
CA GLY A 129 9.13 5.51 -7.15
C GLY A 129 9.50 4.43 -8.17
N ASN A 130 8.60 3.49 -8.41
CA ASN A 130 8.80 2.41 -9.37
C ASN A 130 8.86 2.88 -10.83
N GLU A 131 8.07 3.90 -11.21
CA GLU A 131 8.13 4.51 -12.54
C GLU A 131 9.51 5.15 -12.79
N VAL A 132 9.96 6.00 -11.87
CA VAL A 132 11.23 6.73 -11.99
C VAL A 132 12.43 5.79 -11.88
N LEU A 133 12.43 4.82 -10.96
CA LEU A 133 13.52 3.84 -10.86
C LEU A 133 13.70 3.09 -12.18
N LYS A 134 12.62 2.57 -12.78
CA LYS A 134 12.71 1.86 -14.07
C LYS A 134 13.23 2.76 -15.19
N ALA A 135 12.74 3.99 -15.27
CA ALA A 135 13.16 4.95 -16.29
C ALA A 135 14.64 5.37 -16.16
N VAL A 136 15.17 5.49 -14.94
CA VAL A 136 16.59 5.83 -14.71
C VAL A 136 17.49 4.61 -14.90
N VAL A 137 17.14 3.47 -14.30
CA VAL A 137 17.96 2.25 -14.32
C VAL A 137 18.18 1.72 -15.74
N ALA A 138 17.18 1.88 -16.64
CA ALA A 138 17.30 1.51 -18.05
C ALA A 138 18.35 2.32 -18.84
N GLN A 139 18.85 3.45 -18.30
CA GLN A 139 19.88 4.28 -18.95
C GLN A 139 21.32 3.90 -18.56
N PHE A 140 21.49 3.15 -17.46
CA PHE A 140 22.79 2.78 -16.88
C PHE A 140 23.07 1.28 -16.99
N ASN A 141 24.35 0.95 -17.06
CA ASN A 141 24.85 -0.42 -17.02
C ASN A 141 24.90 -0.92 -15.57
N ALA A 142 24.89 -2.24 -15.35
CA ALA A 142 24.84 -2.81 -14.00
C ALA A 142 26.03 -2.37 -13.11
N ASP A 143 27.23 -2.31 -13.68
CA ASP A 143 28.44 -1.86 -12.97
C ASP A 143 28.39 -0.37 -12.60
N GLN A 144 27.81 0.47 -13.47
CA GLN A 144 27.64 1.91 -13.23
C GLN A 144 26.71 2.20 -12.06
N LEU A 145 25.69 1.36 -11.82
CA LEU A 145 24.80 1.51 -10.67
C LEU A 145 25.54 1.32 -9.33
N LEU A 146 26.67 0.62 -9.33
CA LEU A 146 27.54 0.44 -8.17
C LEU A 146 28.59 1.55 -8.08
N THR A 147 29.31 1.84 -9.17
CA THR A 147 30.44 2.79 -9.18
C THR A 147 29.99 4.26 -9.21
N GLU A 148 28.98 4.59 -10.03
CA GLU A 148 28.45 5.95 -10.23
C GLU A 148 27.19 6.22 -9.38
N ARG A 149 26.98 5.43 -8.32
CA ARG A 149 25.82 5.54 -7.41
C ARG A 149 25.47 6.97 -6.96
N PRO A 150 26.43 7.89 -6.68
CA PRO A 150 26.09 9.28 -6.34
C PRO A 150 25.38 10.03 -7.48
N GLN A 151 25.83 9.84 -8.73
CA GLN A 151 25.25 10.47 -9.92
C GLN A 151 23.87 9.89 -10.22
N VAL A 152 23.71 8.56 -10.15
CA VAL A 152 22.42 7.88 -10.29
C VAL A 152 21.43 8.37 -9.23
N SER A 153 21.87 8.49 -7.97
CA SER A 153 21.05 8.98 -6.85
C SER A 153 20.55 10.41 -7.06
N ALA A 154 21.41 11.31 -7.56
CA ALA A 154 21.01 12.69 -7.88
C ALA A 154 19.95 12.72 -9.01
N LEU A 155 20.16 11.95 -10.07
CA LEU A 155 19.25 11.88 -11.22
C LEU A 155 17.87 11.29 -10.83
N VAL A 156 17.86 10.25 -9.97
CA VAL A 156 16.63 9.72 -9.36
C VAL A 156 15.93 10.79 -8.52
N ALA A 157 16.66 11.50 -7.65
CA ALA A 157 16.07 12.54 -6.79
C ALA A 157 15.40 13.66 -7.58
N ASP A 158 16.02 14.16 -8.65
CA ASP A 158 15.45 15.22 -9.48
C ASP A 158 14.30 14.73 -10.36
N SER A 159 14.34 13.49 -10.82
CA SER A 159 13.24 12.86 -11.54
C SER A 159 12.02 12.65 -10.64
N LEU A 160 12.22 12.18 -9.40
CA LEU A 160 11.17 12.06 -8.37
C LEU A 160 10.57 13.43 -8.02
N ARG A 161 11.39 14.45 -7.77
CA ARG A 161 10.93 15.83 -7.50
C ARG A 161 10.04 16.36 -8.62
N ARG A 162 10.46 16.14 -9.88
CA ARG A 162 9.70 16.57 -11.07
C ARG A 162 8.36 15.85 -11.17
N ARG A 163 8.33 14.53 -10.92
CA ARG A 163 7.11 13.72 -11.01
C ARG A 163 6.14 13.98 -9.86
N ALA A 164 6.63 14.20 -8.64
CA ALA A 164 5.82 14.53 -7.46
C ALA A 164 5.09 15.90 -7.58
N ARG A 165 5.71 16.89 -8.24
CA ARG A 165 5.06 18.18 -8.58
C ARG A 165 3.93 18.00 -9.61
N ALA A 166 4.09 17.09 -10.55
CA ALA A 166 3.06 16.78 -11.53
C ALA A 166 1.88 16.02 -10.88
N SER A 167 2.14 15.00 -10.06
CA SER A 167 1.08 14.20 -9.43
C SER A 167 0.23 14.96 -8.42
N SER A 168 0.80 15.96 -7.74
CA SER A 168 0.05 16.85 -6.84
C SER A 168 -0.89 17.82 -7.59
N THR A 169 -0.67 18.05 -8.89
CA THR A 169 -1.46 18.99 -9.71
C THR A 169 -2.38 18.26 -10.72
N SER A 170 -2.12 16.99 -11.02
CA SER A 170 -2.67 16.28 -12.17
C SER A 170 -3.78 15.27 -11.81
N SER A 171 -4.86 15.74 -11.18
CA SER A 171 -6.10 14.95 -11.02
C SER A 171 -6.99 14.98 -12.28
N LEU A 172 -6.38 14.86 -13.48
CA LEU A 172 -7.08 14.92 -14.77
C LEU A 172 -7.32 13.51 -15.36
N ARG A 173 -8.47 12.95 -14.97
CA ARG A 173 -9.33 12.03 -15.73
C ARG A 173 -8.67 11.36 -16.97
N THR A 174 -7.88 10.31 -16.76
CA THR A 174 -7.58 9.33 -17.81
C THR A 174 -8.48 8.12 -17.65
N SER A 175 -9.49 8.00 -18.52
CA SER A 175 -10.25 6.76 -18.72
C SER A 175 -9.76 6.07 -19.99
N PRO A 176 -8.88 5.07 -19.88
CA PRO A 176 -8.53 4.21 -21.00
C PRO A 176 -9.54 3.06 -21.10
N SER A 177 -10.59 3.27 -21.88
CA SER A 177 -11.41 2.20 -22.49
C SER A 177 -11.71 2.63 -23.92
N PRO A 178 -11.48 1.76 -24.93
CA PRO A 178 -12.13 0.45 -24.95
C PRO A 178 -11.20 -0.77 -25.04
N THR A 179 -11.80 -1.89 -24.68
CA THR A 179 -11.34 -3.28 -24.78
C THR A 179 -10.71 -3.68 -26.12
N SER A 180 -9.57 -4.38 -26.02
CA SER A 180 -9.05 -5.49 -26.85
C SER A 180 -9.23 -5.47 -28.38
N PRO A 181 -8.14 -5.57 -29.18
CA PRO A 181 -8.28 -5.93 -30.58
C PRO A 181 -8.80 -7.37 -30.71
N THR A 182 -9.95 -7.54 -31.37
CA THR A 182 -10.54 -8.85 -31.65
C THR A 182 -9.54 -9.73 -32.38
N ALA A 183 -9.25 -10.91 -31.83
CA ALA A 183 -8.28 -11.84 -32.39
C ALA A 183 -8.67 -12.23 -33.83
N LEU A 184 -7.73 -12.01 -34.75
CA LEU A 184 -7.82 -12.45 -36.14
C LEU A 184 -7.93 -13.99 -36.18
N SER A 185 -9.15 -14.50 -36.31
CA SER A 185 -9.41 -15.93 -36.40
C SER A 185 -8.87 -16.47 -37.73
N SER A 186 -7.64 -16.98 -37.69
CA SER A 186 -6.95 -17.56 -38.85
C SER A 186 -7.63 -18.88 -39.26
N ARG A 187 -8.65 -18.75 -40.11
CA ARG A 187 -9.47 -19.82 -40.65
C ARG A 187 -8.62 -20.79 -41.49
N ARG A 188 -8.16 -21.89 -40.89
CA ARG A 188 -7.43 -22.97 -41.59
C ARG A 188 -8.29 -23.59 -42.70
N PRO A 189 -7.75 -23.85 -43.90
CA PRO A 189 -8.51 -24.49 -44.98
C PRO A 189 -8.63 -26.00 -44.76
N SER A 190 -9.87 -26.51 -44.79
CA SER A 190 -10.19 -27.94 -44.75
C SER A 190 -9.92 -28.61 -46.09
N ARG A 191 -8.70 -29.13 -46.29
CA ARG A 191 -8.31 -29.86 -47.52
C ARG A 191 -7.77 -31.25 -47.22
N ARG A 192 -8.66 -32.25 -47.13
CA ARG A 192 -8.25 -33.64 -47.43
C ARG A 192 -9.40 -34.52 -47.94
N SER A 193 -9.25 -34.93 -49.19
CA SER A 193 -10.10 -35.88 -49.90
C SER A 193 -9.58 -37.31 -49.78
N ARG A 194 -10.45 -38.30 -50.08
CA ARG A 194 -10.19 -39.73 -50.37
C ARG A 194 -9.85 -40.57 -49.12
N SER A 195 -10.59 -41.62 -48.74
CA SER A 195 -11.23 -42.76 -49.45
C SER A 195 -10.29 -43.97 -49.70
N ARG A 196 -10.32 -44.94 -48.78
CA ARG A 196 -10.05 -46.41 -48.89
C ARG A 196 -10.09 -46.96 -47.46
N SER A 197 -11.05 -47.76 -47.00
CA SER A 197 -11.51 -49.10 -47.40
C SER A 197 -10.52 -50.24 -47.08
N ARG A 198 -10.70 -50.91 -45.91
CA ARG A 198 -10.85 -52.37 -45.71
C ARG A 198 -10.43 -52.86 -44.31
N ARG A 199 -11.40 -53.51 -43.63
CA ARG A 199 -11.36 -54.67 -42.69
C ARG A 199 -10.28 -54.82 -41.60
N PRO A 200 -10.68 -55.20 -40.36
CA PRO A 200 -9.80 -55.73 -39.30
C PRO A 200 -9.94 -57.25 -39.07
N SER A 201 -8.88 -57.92 -38.59
CA SER A 201 -8.91 -59.10 -37.67
C SER A 201 -7.48 -59.58 -37.33
N ALA A 202 -7.27 -60.04 -36.09
CA ALA A 202 -6.03 -60.61 -35.52
C ALA A 202 -5.87 -62.14 -35.88
N PRO A 203 -5.01 -63.02 -35.26
CA PRO A 203 -4.17 -62.88 -34.05
C PRO A 203 -2.79 -63.63 -34.02
N SER A 204 -2.21 -63.72 -32.82
CA SER A 204 -1.40 -64.84 -32.25
C SER A 204 0.16 -64.83 -32.24
N SER A 205 0.68 -64.94 -30.99
CA SER A 205 1.84 -65.72 -30.50
C SER A 205 3.22 -65.70 -31.20
N SER A 206 4.26 -65.31 -30.44
CA SER A 206 5.26 -66.25 -29.87
C SER A 206 6.34 -65.54 -29.01
N SER A 207 6.78 -66.22 -27.95
CA SER A 207 8.04 -65.98 -27.21
C SER A 207 9.10 -66.94 -27.80
N PRO A 208 10.45 -66.76 -27.65
CA PRO A 208 11.09 -66.64 -26.34
C PRO A 208 12.35 -65.73 -26.23
N ALA A 209 12.85 -65.59 -25.00
CA ALA A 209 14.19 -65.12 -24.61
C ALA A 209 15.27 -66.22 -24.93
N PRO A 210 16.59 -66.14 -24.58
CA PRO A 210 17.25 -65.21 -23.63
C PRO A 210 18.69 -64.73 -23.97
N SER A 211 19.28 -63.87 -23.12
CA SER A 211 20.43 -64.22 -22.23
C SER A 211 21.29 -63.03 -21.79
N ARG A 212 21.68 -63.03 -20.49
CA ARG A 212 22.95 -62.58 -19.84
C ARG A 212 23.56 -61.20 -20.22
N ARG A 213 24.17 -60.44 -19.31
CA ARG A 213 24.97 -60.80 -18.11
C ARG A 213 25.17 -59.54 -17.25
N GLY A 214 25.30 -59.66 -15.93
CA GLY A 214 25.73 -58.56 -15.05
C GLY A 214 25.00 -58.52 -13.69
N ALA A 215 25.61 -59.15 -12.67
CA ALA A 215 25.14 -59.16 -11.27
C ALA A 215 26.35 -58.76 -10.36
N PRO A 216 26.19 -58.49 -9.03
CA PRO A 216 26.58 -57.21 -8.43
C PRO A 216 27.85 -57.32 -7.53
N PRO A 217 27.94 -57.12 -6.18
CA PRO A 217 26.94 -56.90 -5.10
C PRO A 217 27.19 -55.65 -4.19
N SER A 218 26.33 -55.47 -3.18
CA SER A 218 26.55 -55.17 -1.73
C SER A 218 27.82 -54.44 -1.21
N SER A 219 27.82 -53.76 -0.03
CA SER A 219 26.78 -53.18 0.86
C SER A 219 27.43 -52.46 2.07
N ALA A 220 26.69 -51.55 2.71
CA ALA A 220 26.77 -51.16 4.14
C ALA A 220 28.07 -50.61 4.82
N LEU A 221 28.04 -49.31 5.17
CA LEU A 221 28.53 -48.70 6.44
C LEU A 221 27.98 -47.25 6.48
N ARG A 222 27.22 -46.70 7.44
CA ARG A 222 26.98 -46.87 8.90
C ARG A 222 27.92 -46.08 9.82
N GLU A 223 27.77 -44.75 9.85
CA GLU A 223 28.31 -43.89 10.92
C GLU A 223 27.37 -42.69 11.19
N ARG A 224 26.60 -42.69 12.29
CA ARG A 224 26.79 -41.89 13.53
C ARG A 224 27.01 -40.38 13.27
N ALA A 225 26.02 -39.49 13.42
CA ALA A 225 25.39 -39.00 14.65
C ALA A 225 26.27 -38.13 15.58
N ARG A 226 26.06 -36.79 15.57
CA ARG A 226 25.57 -35.98 16.71
C ARG A 226 25.40 -34.48 16.37
N PRO A 227 24.58 -33.72 17.12
CA PRO A 227 24.29 -32.30 16.87
C PRO A 227 25.14 -31.35 17.73
N ARG A 228 25.16 -30.05 17.39
CA ARG A 228 25.52 -28.97 18.31
C ARG A 228 24.54 -27.79 18.22
N ALA A 229 23.69 -27.68 19.24
CA ALA A 229 23.08 -26.40 19.59
C ALA A 229 24.14 -25.52 20.27
N SER A 230 24.11 -24.21 19.99
CA SER A 230 25.00 -23.23 20.62
C SER A 230 24.16 -22.24 21.42
N SER A 231 24.33 -22.35 22.73
CA SER A 231 23.69 -21.63 23.84
C SER A 231 23.36 -20.15 23.63
N LEU A 232 22.18 -19.76 24.13
CA LEU A 232 21.84 -18.39 24.49
C LEU A 232 22.90 -17.73 25.39
N ARG A 233 23.00 -16.41 25.33
CA ARG A 233 23.69 -15.58 26.33
C ARG A 233 22.81 -14.36 26.66
N PRO A 234 22.21 -14.27 27.85
CA PRO A 234 21.45 -13.08 28.26
C PRO A 234 22.40 -11.92 28.67
N PRO A 235 21.98 -10.65 28.52
CA PRO A 235 22.73 -9.50 29.02
C PRO A 235 22.60 -9.32 30.55
N PRO A 236 23.56 -8.66 31.21
CA PRO A 236 23.49 -8.36 32.64
C PRO A 236 22.49 -7.22 32.95
N PRO A 237 21.92 -7.17 34.17
CA PRO A 237 21.05 -6.07 34.59
C PRO A 237 21.86 -4.79 34.86
N LEU A 238 21.30 -3.65 34.47
CA LEU A 238 21.80 -2.32 34.86
C LEU A 238 21.49 -2.08 36.33
N ALA A 239 22.53 -1.76 37.12
CA ALA A 239 22.38 -1.37 38.51
C ALA A 239 21.85 0.07 38.62
N THR A 240 20.93 0.28 39.55
CA THR A 240 20.39 1.60 39.92
C THR A 240 21.41 2.39 40.74
N ALA A 241 21.46 3.70 40.50
CA ALA A 241 22.04 4.71 41.39
C ALA A 241 21.16 5.97 41.29
#